data_AF-A0A401T5G2-F1
#
_entry.id   AF-A0A401T5G2-F1
#
_cell.length_a   1.000
_cell.length_b   1.000
_cell.length_c   1.000
_cell.angle_alpha   90.00
_cell.angle_beta   90.00
_cell.angle_gamma   90.00
#
_symmetry.space_group_name_H-M   'P 1'
#
loop_
_entity.id
_entity.type
_entity.pdbx_description
1 polymer ?
#
loop_
_entity_poly.entity_id
_entity_poly.type
_entity_poly.pdbx_seq_one_letter_code
_entity_poly.pdbx_strand_id
1 'polypeptide(L)'
;MAAPRAGWRPLLSLWSLGIVLVLLASRGAPGAEGVQTRVKQFLRSGHTNNWAVLVCTSRFWFNYRHVANTLSIYRSVKRLGIPDSHIVLMLADDMACNPRNPKPATIFSHKNMELNVYGDNVEVDYRGYEVTVENFLRVLTGRLPPSTPRSKRLLSDDRSNVLIYMTGHGGNGFLKFQDSEEITNIELGDAFEQMWQKRR
;
A
#
# COMPACT_ATOMS: atom_id res chain seq x y z
N MET A 1 32.43 50.45 5.52
CA MET A 1 32.73 49.99 6.90
C MET A 1 32.37 48.52 6.96
N ALA A 2 33.37 47.65 6.91
CA ALA A 2 33.24 46.19 6.89
C ALA A 2 33.72 45.63 8.23
N ALA A 3 32.92 44.79 8.87
CA ALA A 3 33.29 44.10 10.11
C ALA A 3 34.11 42.83 9.80
N PRO A 4 35.11 42.46 10.63
CA PRO A 4 36.08 41.42 10.30
C PRO A 4 35.58 40.01 10.64
N ARG A 5 36.10 39.05 9.87
CA ARG A 5 35.97 37.60 10.06
C ARG A 5 36.84 37.14 11.23
N ALA A 6 36.30 36.30 12.11
CA ALA A 6 37.08 35.52 13.07
C ALA A 6 36.92 34.03 12.73
N GLY A 7 38.00 33.43 12.24
CA GLY A 7 38.12 31.99 12.05
C GLY A 7 38.97 31.38 13.14
N TRP A 8 38.49 30.32 13.78
CA TRP A 8 39.29 29.45 14.65
C TRP A 8 38.85 27.98 14.45
N ARG A 9 39.81 27.15 14.04
CA ARG A 9 39.88 25.68 14.12
C ARG A 9 41.36 25.36 14.40
N PRO A 10 41.74 24.17 14.87
CA PRO A 10 41.02 23.12 15.61
C PRO A 10 41.79 22.70 16.89
N LEU A 11 41.14 22.03 17.85
CA LEU A 11 41.87 21.25 18.86
C LEU A 11 41.22 19.86 19.00
N LEU A 12 42.01 18.86 18.58
CA LEU A 12 41.85 17.45 18.90
C LEU A 12 42.12 17.25 20.40
N SER A 13 41.21 16.57 21.09
CA SER A 13 41.52 15.92 22.37
C SER A 13 40.74 14.61 22.44
N LEU A 14 41.46 13.52 22.19
CA LEU A 14 41.06 12.14 22.41
C LEU A 14 41.22 11.82 23.89
N TRP A 15 40.14 11.62 24.66
CA TRP A 15 40.15 10.75 25.84
C TRP A 15 38.75 10.18 26.09
N SER A 16 38.70 8.84 26.09
CA SER A 16 37.90 7.99 26.98
C SER A 16 36.45 7.65 26.62
N LEU A 17 36.28 6.35 26.35
CA LEU A 17 35.03 5.60 26.32
C LEU A 17 34.08 5.97 27.48
N GLY A 18 32.80 6.11 27.13
CA GLY A 18 31.69 6.12 28.08
C GLY A 18 30.42 5.70 27.36
N ILE A 19 30.27 4.40 27.13
CA ILE A 19 29.01 3.77 26.74
C ILE A 19 28.00 4.08 27.86
N VAL A 20 27.09 5.02 27.63
CA VAL A 20 25.89 5.14 28.46
C VAL A 20 24.87 4.16 27.90
N LEU A 21 25.01 2.89 28.30
CA LEU A 21 23.96 1.89 28.17
C LEU A 21 22.89 2.26 29.21
N VAL A 22 21.88 3.03 28.80
CA VAL A 22 20.68 3.20 29.62
C VAL A 22 19.93 1.87 29.63
N LEU A 23 20.23 1.05 30.63
CA LEU A 23 19.37 -0.05 31.08
C LEU A 23 18.09 0.55 31.67
N LEU A 24 17.14 0.87 30.80
CA LEU A 24 15.74 0.89 31.20
C LEU A 24 15.24 -0.55 31.15
N ALA A 25 15.27 -1.20 32.31
CA ALA A 25 14.44 -2.36 32.57
C ALA A 25 12.96 -1.92 32.50
N SER A 26 12.43 -1.83 31.28
CA SER A 26 10.98 -1.75 31.08
C SER A 26 10.43 -3.15 31.36
N ARG A 27 9.80 -3.29 32.53
CA ARG A 27 8.91 -4.41 32.86
C ARG A 27 8.07 -4.76 31.63
N GLY A 28 8.22 -6.00 31.16
CA GLY A 28 7.49 -6.52 30.02
C GLY A 28 5.99 -6.35 30.24
N ALA A 29 5.34 -5.64 29.32
CA ALA A 29 3.90 -5.75 29.16
C ALA A 29 3.60 -7.18 28.63
N PRO A 30 2.67 -7.94 29.24
CA PRO A 30 2.42 -9.36 28.94
C PRO A 30 1.70 -9.60 27.60
N GLY A 31 2.14 -8.92 26.54
CA GLY A 31 1.64 -9.07 25.18
C GLY A 31 2.64 -8.71 24.07
N ALA A 32 3.76 -8.04 24.39
CA ALA A 32 4.74 -7.61 23.39
C ALA A 32 5.64 -8.75 22.89
N GLU A 33 5.99 -9.72 23.74
CA GLU A 33 6.80 -10.89 23.36
C GLU A 33 6.06 -11.83 22.39
N GLY A 34 4.74 -11.97 22.56
CA GLY A 34 3.91 -12.81 21.68
C GLY A 34 3.79 -12.23 20.26
N VAL A 35 3.63 -10.92 20.14
CA VAL A 35 3.59 -10.23 18.83
C VAL A 35 4.94 -10.31 18.13
N GLN A 36 6.03 -10.01 18.85
CA GLN A 36 7.38 -10.07 18.28
C GLN A 36 7.76 -11.51 17.86
N THR A 37 7.34 -12.52 18.61
CA THR A 37 7.57 -13.94 18.26
C THR A 37 6.73 -14.36 17.05
N ARG A 38 5.46 -13.94 16.97
CA ARG A 38 4.62 -14.17 15.78
C ARG A 38 5.15 -13.47 14.54
N VAL A 39 5.64 -12.24 14.67
CA VAL A 39 6.27 -11.49 13.57
C VAL A 39 7.57 -12.17 13.15
N LYS A 40 8.42 -12.59 14.09
CA LYS A 40 9.64 -13.35 13.78
C LYS A 40 9.32 -14.71 13.14
N GLN A 41 8.25 -15.38 13.55
CA GLN A 41 7.81 -16.64 12.95
C GLN A 41 7.24 -16.42 11.54
N PHE A 42 6.48 -15.34 11.33
CA PHE A 42 6.00 -14.88 10.01
C PHE A 42 7.14 -14.49 9.06
N LEU A 43 8.22 -13.91 9.60
CA LEU A 43 9.43 -13.62 8.83
C LEU A 43 10.32 -14.86 8.62
N ARG A 44 10.11 -15.92 9.41
CA ARG A 44 10.80 -17.22 9.30
C ARG A 44 10.02 -18.25 8.49
N SER A 45 8.73 -18.06 8.22
CA SER A 45 7.98 -18.94 7.34
C SER A 45 8.59 -18.90 5.95
N GLY A 46 8.71 -20.06 5.33
CA GLY A 46 9.24 -20.26 3.97
C GLY A 46 8.29 -19.71 2.91
N HIS A 47 7.87 -18.44 3.04
CA HIS A 47 7.13 -17.73 2.03
C HIS A 47 7.99 -17.61 0.78
N THR A 48 7.37 -17.84 -0.38
CA THR A 48 8.09 -17.91 -1.65
C THR A 48 7.89 -16.66 -2.50
N ASN A 49 6.85 -15.89 -2.23
CA ASN A 49 6.50 -14.73 -3.04
C ASN A 49 5.61 -13.74 -2.26
N ASN A 50 5.55 -12.51 -2.77
CA ASN A 50 4.71 -11.43 -2.25
C ASN A 50 3.74 -10.96 -3.34
N TRP A 51 2.51 -10.67 -2.96
CA TRP A 51 1.45 -10.11 -3.80
C TRP A 51 0.94 -8.80 -3.20
N ALA A 52 0.38 -7.94 -4.05
CA ALA A 52 -0.34 -6.75 -3.62
C ALA A 52 -1.70 -6.63 -4.32
N VAL A 53 -2.75 -6.28 -3.58
CA VAL A 53 -4.05 -5.87 -4.10
C VAL A 53 -4.29 -4.44 -3.66
N LEU A 54 -4.29 -3.51 -4.62
CA LEU A 54 -4.31 -2.07 -4.38
C LEU A 54 -5.58 -1.47 -4.97
N VAL A 55 -6.44 -0.90 -4.13
CA VAL A 55 -7.79 -0.48 -4.52
C VAL A 55 -8.05 0.98 -4.16
N CYS A 56 -8.27 1.83 -5.17
CA CYS A 56 -8.91 3.13 -4.99
C CYS A 56 -10.40 2.98 -5.31
N THR A 57 -11.26 3.15 -4.31
CA THR A 57 -12.70 2.89 -4.45
C THR A 57 -13.51 4.16 -4.77
N SER A 58 -12.90 5.35 -4.70
CA SER A 58 -13.60 6.62 -4.91
C SER A 58 -13.43 7.19 -6.31
N ARG A 59 -14.43 7.97 -6.73
CA ARG A 59 -14.48 8.68 -8.01
C ARG A 59 -14.52 10.18 -7.84
N PHE A 60 -14.42 10.91 -8.95
CA PHE A 60 -14.49 12.36 -9.04
C PHE A 60 -13.28 13.12 -8.52
N TRP A 61 -13.06 14.30 -9.10
CA TRP A 61 -11.87 15.12 -8.88
C TRP A 61 -11.59 15.48 -7.42
N PHE A 62 -12.63 15.72 -6.61
CA PHE A 62 -12.46 16.05 -5.19
C PHE A 62 -11.91 14.89 -4.34
N ASN A 63 -11.87 13.68 -4.91
CA ASN A 63 -11.28 12.49 -4.31
C ASN A 63 -9.91 12.13 -4.89
N TYR A 64 -9.27 13.05 -5.62
CA TYR A 64 -7.93 12.88 -6.21
C TYR A 64 -6.91 12.21 -5.28
N ARG A 65 -6.95 12.54 -3.98
CA ARG A 65 -6.04 11.98 -2.96
C ARG A 65 -6.10 10.45 -2.88
N HIS A 66 -7.24 9.81 -3.11
CA HIS A 66 -7.37 8.35 -3.03
C HIS A 66 -6.59 7.69 -4.18
N VAL A 67 -6.70 8.20 -5.40
CA VAL A 67 -5.91 7.72 -6.55
C VAL A 67 -4.41 7.98 -6.32
N ALA A 68 -4.05 9.19 -5.87
CA ALA A 68 -2.66 9.53 -5.58
C ALA A 68 -2.04 8.63 -4.48
N ASN A 69 -2.80 8.28 -3.45
CA ASN A 69 -2.38 7.37 -2.40
C ASN A 69 -2.14 5.96 -2.94
N THR A 70 -3.11 5.39 -3.68
CA THR A 70 -2.98 4.04 -4.27
C THR A 70 -1.77 3.96 -5.19
N LEU A 71 -1.55 4.97 -6.04
CA LEU A 71 -0.39 5.02 -6.93
C LEU A 71 0.94 5.20 -6.18
N SER A 72 0.93 5.91 -5.07
CA SER A 72 2.11 6.02 -4.19
C SER A 72 2.48 4.67 -3.57
N ILE A 73 1.49 3.88 -3.15
CA ILE A 73 1.71 2.51 -2.67
C ILE A 73 2.17 1.59 -3.81
N TYR A 74 1.52 1.65 -4.97
CA TYR A 74 1.91 0.89 -6.18
C TYR A 74 3.39 1.11 -6.53
N ARG A 75 3.81 2.37 -6.59
CA ARG A 75 5.23 2.71 -6.84
C ARG A 75 6.14 2.15 -5.75
N SER A 76 5.71 2.19 -4.49
CA SER A 76 6.50 1.71 -3.35
C SER A 76 6.67 0.20 -3.38
N VAL A 77 5.60 -0.57 -3.63
CA VAL A 77 5.69 -2.04 -3.72
C VAL A 77 6.53 -2.49 -4.92
N LYS A 78 6.45 -1.79 -6.06
CA LYS A 78 7.35 -2.03 -7.20
C LYS A 78 8.81 -1.79 -6.86
N ARG A 79 9.11 -0.66 -6.20
CA ARG A 79 10.48 -0.35 -5.75
C ARG A 79 11.02 -1.35 -4.73
N LEU A 80 10.15 -2.01 -3.97
CA LEU A 80 10.51 -3.06 -3.03
C LEU A 80 10.59 -4.45 -3.68
N GLY A 81 10.40 -4.55 -5.01
CA GLY A 81 10.64 -5.77 -5.78
C GLY A 81 9.41 -6.62 -6.07
N ILE A 82 8.19 -6.15 -5.80
CA ILE A 82 6.97 -6.84 -6.25
C ILE A 82 6.76 -6.51 -7.75
N PRO A 83 6.80 -7.50 -8.67
CA PRO A 83 6.60 -7.25 -10.10
C PRO A 83 5.12 -6.96 -10.40
N ASP A 84 4.84 -6.32 -11.54
CA ASP A 84 3.46 -6.02 -11.97
C ASP A 84 2.57 -7.27 -12.06
N SER A 85 3.15 -8.40 -12.48
CA SER A 85 2.44 -9.68 -12.51
C SER A 85 1.93 -10.16 -11.15
N HIS A 86 2.39 -9.55 -10.05
CA HIS A 86 1.99 -9.85 -8.67
C HIS A 86 1.22 -8.69 -8.00
N ILE A 87 0.85 -7.66 -8.77
CA ILE A 87 0.10 -6.51 -8.27
C ILE A 87 -1.23 -6.47 -9.02
N VAL A 88 -2.33 -6.54 -8.29
CA VAL A 88 -3.66 -6.24 -8.86
C VAL A 88 -4.00 -4.79 -8.50
N LEU A 89 -4.02 -3.91 -9.50
CA LEU A 89 -4.34 -2.50 -9.32
C LEU A 89 -5.75 -2.17 -9.80
N MET A 90 -6.59 -1.65 -8.90
CA MET A 90 -7.95 -1.21 -9.19
C MET A 90 -8.08 0.30 -8.94
N LEU A 91 -8.40 1.07 -9.98
CA LEU A 91 -8.62 2.52 -9.90
C LEU A 91 -10.02 2.87 -10.39
N ALA A 92 -10.89 3.30 -9.49
CA ALA A 92 -12.28 3.65 -9.81
C ALA A 92 -12.42 4.90 -10.71
N ASP A 93 -11.36 5.70 -10.85
CA ASP A 93 -11.34 6.88 -11.72
C ASP A 93 -9.91 7.23 -12.16
N ASP A 94 -9.77 7.92 -13.29
CA ASP A 94 -8.49 8.33 -13.86
C ASP A 94 -8.27 9.84 -13.68
N MET A 95 -7.49 10.19 -12.65
CA MET A 95 -7.16 11.59 -12.36
C MET A 95 -6.13 12.16 -13.34
N ALA A 96 -5.34 11.33 -14.02
CA ALA A 96 -4.34 11.79 -14.97
C ALA A 96 -5.01 12.34 -16.24
N CYS A 97 -6.14 11.74 -16.64
CA CYS A 97 -6.95 12.14 -17.79
C CYS A 97 -8.13 13.07 -17.42
N ASN A 98 -8.27 13.49 -16.17
CA ASN A 98 -9.40 14.33 -15.74
C ASN A 98 -9.27 15.76 -16.33
N PRO A 99 -10.33 16.35 -16.92
CA PRO A 99 -10.28 17.72 -17.45
C PRO A 99 -9.96 18.81 -16.42
N ARG A 100 -10.15 18.53 -15.13
CA ARG A 100 -9.79 19.46 -14.05
C ARG A 100 -8.32 19.40 -13.67
N ASN A 101 -7.56 18.43 -14.21
CA ASN A 101 -6.14 18.29 -13.92
C ASN A 101 -5.34 19.36 -14.68
N PRO A 102 -4.72 20.33 -13.99
CA PRO A 102 -3.92 21.36 -14.65
C PRO A 102 -2.61 20.82 -15.24
N LYS A 103 -2.21 19.58 -14.90
CA LYS A 103 -1.03 18.90 -15.43
C LYS A 103 -1.45 17.55 -16.04
N PRO A 104 -1.88 17.53 -17.32
CA PRO A 104 -2.35 16.32 -17.99
C PRO A 104 -1.34 15.17 -17.89
N ALA A 105 -1.84 13.94 -17.84
CA ALA A 105 -1.05 12.71 -17.75
C ALA A 105 -0.13 12.61 -16.50
N THR A 106 -0.38 13.42 -15.47
CA THR A 106 0.41 13.37 -14.23
C THR A 106 -0.47 13.34 -12.99
N ILE A 107 0.03 12.66 -11.95
CA ILE A 107 -0.57 12.63 -10.62
C ILE A 107 0.56 12.82 -9.61
N PHE A 108 0.41 13.76 -8.70
CA PHE A 108 1.33 14.04 -7.60
C PHE A 108 0.65 13.77 -6.25
N SER A 109 1.36 13.15 -5.32
CA SER A 109 0.91 12.94 -3.93
C SER A 109 1.44 14.00 -2.95
N HIS A 110 2.30 14.92 -3.41
CA HIS A 110 2.89 15.98 -2.59
C HIS A 110 2.77 17.35 -3.27
N LYS A 111 2.61 18.41 -2.47
CA LYS A 111 2.39 19.79 -2.95
C LYS A 111 3.52 20.31 -3.85
N ASN A 112 4.76 19.91 -3.57
CA ASN A 112 5.93 20.34 -4.34
C ASN A 112 6.01 19.68 -5.73
N MET A 113 5.17 18.68 -6.02
CA MET A 113 5.12 18.00 -7.33
C MET A 113 6.46 17.41 -7.80
N GLU A 114 7.33 17.03 -6.86
CA GLU A 114 8.67 16.49 -7.15
C GLU A 114 8.62 15.10 -7.81
N LEU A 115 7.53 14.36 -7.59
CA LEU A 115 7.37 13.00 -8.06
C LEU A 115 5.99 12.75 -8.67
N ASN A 116 5.95 12.51 -9.98
CA ASN A 116 4.77 11.98 -10.65
C ASN A 116 4.59 10.49 -10.27
N VAL A 117 3.51 10.17 -9.56
CA VAL A 117 3.17 8.81 -9.13
C VAL A 117 2.39 8.03 -10.19
N TYR A 118 1.87 8.69 -11.22
CA TYR A 118 1.31 8.02 -12.39
C TYR A 118 2.45 7.46 -13.25
N GLY A 119 3.37 8.32 -13.73
CA GLY A 119 4.51 7.90 -14.55
C GLY A 119 4.12 7.07 -15.77
N ASP A 120 5.10 6.43 -16.41
CA ASP A 120 4.88 5.71 -17.68
C ASP A 120 4.59 4.21 -17.49
N ASN A 121 4.83 3.68 -16.29
CA ASN A 121 4.87 2.23 -16.02
C ASN A 121 3.79 1.78 -15.03
N VAL A 122 2.61 2.41 -15.04
CA VAL A 122 1.47 1.98 -14.23
C VAL A 122 0.56 1.06 -15.04
N GLU A 123 0.42 -0.17 -14.58
CA GLU A 123 -0.52 -1.14 -15.12
C GLU A 123 -1.78 -1.17 -14.27
N VAL A 124 -2.90 -0.71 -14.83
CA VAL A 124 -4.21 -0.73 -14.15
C VAL A 124 -5.00 -1.93 -14.66
N ASP A 125 -5.32 -2.85 -13.76
CA ASP A 125 -6.04 -4.09 -14.08
C ASP A 125 -7.55 -3.90 -14.14
N TYR A 126 -8.11 -3.13 -13.20
CA TYR A 126 -9.53 -2.80 -13.16
C TYR A 126 -9.69 -1.28 -13.21
N ARG A 127 -10.31 -0.78 -14.28
CA ARG A 127 -10.46 0.65 -14.55
C ARG A 127 -11.91 1.09 -14.40
N GLY A 128 -12.13 2.23 -13.76
CA GLY A 128 -13.42 2.90 -13.76
C GLY A 128 -14.54 2.00 -13.22
N TYR A 129 -15.53 1.73 -14.07
CA TYR A 129 -16.69 0.91 -13.74
C TYR A 129 -16.37 -0.55 -13.39
N GLU A 130 -15.19 -1.06 -13.76
CA GLU A 130 -14.78 -2.41 -13.36
C GLU A 130 -14.43 -2.52 -11.86
N VAL A 131 -14.26 -1.40 -11.15
CA VAL A 131 -13.92 -1.39 -9.72
C VAL A 131 -15.18 -1.53 -8.88
N THR A 132 -15.76 -2.72 -8.85
CA THR A 132 -16.96 -3.06 -8.08
C THR A 132 -16.62 -3.90 -6.84
N VAL A 133 -17.54 -3.94 -5.88
CA VAL A 133 -17.40 -4.83 -4.71
C VAL A 133 -17.29 -6.29 -5.16
N GLU A 134 -18.12 -6.69 -6.13
CA GLU A 134 -18.13 -8.04 -6.69
C GLU A 134 -16.78 -8.43 -7.30
N ASN A 135 -16.19 -7.58 -8.15
CA ASN A 135 -14.90 -7.88 -8.77
C ASN A 135 -13.78 -7.98 -7.74
N PHE A 136 -13.76 -7.08 -6.76
CA PHE A 136 -12.79 -7.13 -5.67
C PHE A 136 -12.89 -8.44 -4.87
N LEU A 137 -14.10 -8.82 -4.44
CA LEU A 137 -14.34 -10.07 -3.72
C LEU A 137 -14.01 -11.31 -4.57
N ARG A 138 -14.28 -11.28 -5.88
CA ARG A 138 -13.92 -12.39 -6.80
C ARG A 138 -12.41 -12.56 -6.97
N VAL A 139 -11.66 -11.45 -7.02
CA VAL A 139 -10.18 -11.50 -7.02
C VAL A 139 -9.68 -12.16 -5.73
N LEU A 140 -10.15 -11.67 -4.57
CA LEU A 140 -9.76 -12.20 -3.27
C LEU A 140 -10.14 -13.67 -3.11
N THR A 141 -11.31 -14.09 -3.56
CA THR A 141 -11.81 -15.48 -3.37
C THR A 141 -11.47 -16.43 -4.53
N GLY A 142 -10.89 -15.92 -5.62
CA GLY A 142 -10.43 -16.69 -6.77
C GLY A 142 -11.58 -17.19 -7.64
N ARG A 143 -12.78 -16.63 -7.46
CA ARG A 143 -14.01 -16.97 -8.19
C ARG A 143 -14.11 -16.15 -9.47
N LEU A 144 -13.12 -16.30 -10.34
CA LEU A 144 -13.04 -15.61 -11.63
C LEU A 144 -13.27 -16.61 -12.78
N PRO A 145 -14.00 -16.23 -13.86
CA PRO A 145 -14.16 -17.06 -15.04
C PRO A 145 -12.82 -17.57 -15.60
N PRO A 146 -12.74 -18.77 -16.21
CA PRO A 146 -11.50 -19.26 -16.82
C PRO A 146 -10.92 -18.34 -17.91
N SER A 147 -11.76 -17.53 -18.55
CA SER A 147 -11.37 -16.55 -19.55
C SER A 147 -10.73 -15.27 -18.97
N THR A 148 -10.79 -15.04 -17.66
CA THR A 148 -10.20 -13.83 -17.06
C THR A 148 -8.68 -13.80 -17.32
N PRO A 149 -8.13 -12.67 -17.83
CA PRO A 149 -6.69 -12.53 -18.08
C PRO A 149 -5.86 -12.75 -16.82
N ARG A 150 -4.61 -13.20 -16.98
CA ARG A 150 -3.70 -13.46 -15.85
C ARG A 150 -3.46 -12.21 -14.98
N SER A 151 -3.32 -11.03 -15.57
CA SER A 151 -3.07 -9.78 -14.84
C SER A 151 -4.21 -9.42 -13.89
N LYS A 152 -5.45 -9.78 -14.24
CA LYS A 152 -6.65 -9.56 -13.41
C LYS A 152 -6.88 -10.66 -12.36
N ARG A 153 -5.87 -11.48 -12.02
CA ARG A 153 -6.01 -12.59 -11.06
C ARG A 153 -5.01 -12.46 -9.92
N LEU A 154 -5.47 -12.74 -8.70
CA LEU A 154 -4.61 -13.00 -7.56
C LEU A 154 -4.26 -14.50 -7.54
N LEU A 155 -3.04 -14.85 -7.96
CA LEU A 155 -2.57 -16.24 -8.05
C LEU A 155 -1.68 -16.62 -6.85
N SER A 156 -2.08 -16.17 -5.66
CA SER A 156 -1.45 -16.52 -4.40
C SER A 156 -1.74 -17.96 -3.98
N ASP A 157 -0.88 -18.48 -3.09
CA ASP A 157 -0.87 -19.82 -2.54
C ASP A 157 -0.56 -19.81 -1.03
N ASP A 158 -0.41 -20.99 -0.43
CA ASP A 158 -0.19 -21.19 1.00
C ASP A 158 1.19 -20.70 1.49
N ARG A 159 2.05 -20.26 0.57
CA ARG A 159 3.37 -19.68 0.84
C ARG A 159 3.47 -18.24 0.35
N SER A 160 2.34 -17.61 0.01
CA SER A 160 2.29 -16.23 -0.45
C SER A 160 2.04 -15.27 0.70
N ASN A 161 2.67 -14.10 0.67
CA ASN A 161 2.28 -12.96 1.49
C ASN A 161 1.47 -11.99 0.66
N VAL A 162 0.27 -11.63 1.10
CA VAL A 162 -0.62 -10.74 0.36
C VAL A 162 -0.80 -9.43 1.11
N LEU A 163 -0.35 -8.31 0.53
CA LEU A 163 -0.68 -6.97 0.99
C LEU A 163 -1.99 -6.51 0.35
N ILE A 164 -2.98 -6.15 1.16
CA ILE A 164 -4.22 -5.54 0.67
C ILE A 164 -4.25 -4.09 1.16
N TYR A 165 -4.27 -3.15 0.22
CA TYR A 165 -4.39 -1.72 0.50
C TYR A 165 -5.64 -1.17 -0.17
N MET A 166 -6.52 -0.56 0.62
CA MET A 166 -7.76 0.04 0.14
C MET A 166 -7.82 1.48 0.61
N THR A 167 -8.22 2.40 -0.27
CA THR A 167 -8.45 3.79 0.08
C THR A 167 -9.71 4.31 -0.60
N GLY A 168 -10.51 5.01 0.20
CA GLY A 168 -11.82 5.51 -0.19
C GLY A 168 -12.52 6.15 1.00
N HIS A 169 -13.80 6.48 0.80
CA HIS A 169 -14.67 6.92 1.89
C HIS A 169 -15.23 5.71 2.62
N GLY A 170 -15.30 5.78 3.94
CA GLY A 170 -15.90 4.73 4.77
C GLY A 170 -16.70 5.32 5.92
N GLY A 171 -17.41 4.44 6.60
CA GLY A 171 -18.17 4.75 7.80
C GLY A 171 -18.14 3.58 8.77
N ASN A 172 -19.09 3.56 9.70
CA ASN A 172 -19.17 2.46 10.67
C ASN A 172 -19.54 1.14 9.97
N GLY A 173 -18.58 0.23 9.87
CA GLY A 173 -18.79 -1.11 9.31
C GLY A 173 -18.77 -1.20 7.77
N PHE A 174 -18.40 -0.14 7.04
CA PHE A 174 -18.37 -0.20 5.58
C PHE A 174 -17.32 0.72 4.94
N LEU A 175 -16.96 0.40 3.69
CA LEU A 175 -16.21 1.25 2.77
C LEU A 175 -17.00 1.41 1.46
N LYS A 176 -17.15 2.65 0.97
CA LYS A 176 -17.87 2.93 -0.27
C LYS A 176 -17.07 2.55 -1.50
N PHE A 177 -17.76 2.04 -2.52
CA PHE A 177 -17.29 1.77 -3.87
C PHE A 177 -18.07 2.62 -4.87
N GLN A 178 -17.34 3.43 -5.65
CA GLN A 178 -17.86 4.30 -6.71
C GLN A 178 -19.02 5.24 -6.31
N ASP A 179 -19.16 5.55 -5.01
CA ASP A 179 -20.25 6.34 -4.41
C ASP A 179 -21.66 5.71 -4.48
N SER A 180 -21.80 4.50 -5.03
CA SER A 180 -23.09 3.81 -5.18
C SER A 180 -23.21 2.48 -4.41
N GLU A 181 -22.08 1.82 -4.17
CA GLU A 181 -22.00 0.53 -3.48
C GLU A 181 -21.21 0.66 -2.19
N GLU A 182 -21.34 -0.32 -1.31
CA GLU A 182 -20.60 -0.42 -0.07
C GLU A 182 -20.14 -1.86 0.12
N ILE A 183 -18.87 -2.06 0.50
CA ILE A 183 -18.40 -3.33 1.06
C ILE A 183 -18.46 -3.24 2.58
N THR A 184 -19.09 -4.21 3.20
CA THR A 184 -19.20 -4.29 4.66
C THR A 184 -17.99 -4.96 5.29
N ASN A 185 -17.77 -4.71 6.58
CA ASN A 185 -16.78 -5.42 7.38
C ASN A 185 -17.05 -6.93 7.45
N ILE A 186 -18.32 -7.33 7.37
CA ILE A 186 -18.73 -8.75 7.36
C ILE A 186 -18.28 -9.40 6.05
N GLU A 187 -18.62 -8.81 4.89
CA GLU A 187 -18.22 -9.36 3.58
C GLU A 187 -16.70 -9.44 3.42
N LEU A 188 -15.98 -8.43 3.91
CA LEU A 188 -14.51 -8.44 3.90
C LEU A 188 -13.93 -9.52 4.82
N GLY A 189 -14.51 -9.70 6.01
CA GLY A 189 -14.13 -10.77 6.93
C GLY A 189 -14.36 -12.16 6.32
N ASP A 190 -15.52 -12.37 5.71
CA ASP A 190 -15.86 -13.63 5.03
C ASP A 190 -14.94 -13.91 3.82
N ALA A 191 -14.50 -12.87 3.11
CA ALA A 191 -13.54 -13.02 2.03
C ALA A 191 -12.18 -13.51 2.53
N PHE A 192 -11.69 -12.94 3.64
CA PHE A 192 -10.42 -13.35 4.25
C PHE A 192 -10.50 -14.76 4.85
N GLU A 193 -11.63 -15.12 5.47
CA GLU A 193 -11.86 -16.49 5.93
C GLU A 193 -11.81 -17.48 4.76
N GLN A 194 -12.44 -17.15 3.63
CA GLN A 194 -12.38 -17.99 2.43
C GLN A 194 -10.97 -18.08 1.82
N MET A 195 -10.18 -17.00 1.85
CA MET A 195 -8.77 -17.03 1.45
C MET A 195 -7.99 -18.00 2.32
N TRP A 196 -8.15 -17.89 3.64
CA TRP A 196 -7.49 -18.76 4.62
C TRP A 196 -7.88 -20.23 4.44
N GLN A 197 -9.17 -20.55 4.33
CA GLN A 197 -9.65 -21.93 4.13
C GLN A 197 -9.11 -22.56 2.84
N LYS A 198 -8.97 -21.75 1.78
CA LYS A 198 -8.43 -22.19 0.48
C LYS A 198 -6.90 -22.16 0.43
N ARG A 199 -6.24 -21.72 1.50
CA ARG A 199 -4.79 -21.53 1.61
C ARG A 199 -4.20 -20.71 0.46
N ARG A 200 -4.66 -19.47 0.33
CA ARG A 200 -4.17 -18.51 -0.66
C ARG A 200 -4.24 -17.07 -0.17
#